data_AF-K4LCS8-F1
#
_entry.id   AF-K4LCS8-F1
#
_cell.length_a   1.000
_cell.length_b   1.000
_cell.length_c   1.000
_cell.angle_alpha   90.00
_cell.angle_beta   90.00
_cell.angle_gamma   90.00
#
_symmetry.space_group_name_H-M   'P 1'
#
loop_
_entity.id
_entity.type
_entity.pdbx_description
1 polymer ?
#
loop_
_entity_poly.entity_id
_entity_poly.type
_entity_poly.pdbx_seq_one_letter_code
_entity_poly.pdbx_strand_id
1 'polypeptide(L)'
;MGKKNKYYKGIVTGNVVVLEDGNSMPEGTKVIVIPEREIEKKPDFESDPFLTVDEWAPLIINELPGDLAHQHDHYLYGTEKR
;
A
#
# COMPACT_ATOMS: atom_id res chain seq x y z
N MET A 1 -15.47 9.91 16.51
CA MET A 1 -14.73 10.92 15.74
C MET A 1 -13.24 10.66 15.93
N GLY A 2 -12.59 9.89 15.04
CA GLY A 2 -11.17 9.55 15.19
C GLY A 2 -10.31 10.81 15.08
N LYS A 3 -9.40 11.06 16.03
CA LYS A 3 -8.39 12.11 15.89
C LYS A 3 -7.51 11.74 14.69
N LYS A 4 -7.62 12.46 13.58
CA LYS A 4 -6.65 12.36 12.49
C LYS A 4 -5.31 12.83 13.04
N ASN A 5 -4.34 11.93 13.15
CA ASN A 5 -2.98 12.31 13.48
C ASN A 5 -2.42 13.16 12.33
N LYS A 6 -2.14 14.44 12.62
CA LYS A 6 -1.58 15.36 11.64
C LYS A 6 -0.07 15.18 11.66
N TYR A 7 0.46 14.46 10.68
CA TYR A 7 1.90 14.34 10.46
C TYR A 7 2.38 15.52 9.61
N TYR A 8 3.57 16.02 9.92
CA TYR A 8 4.25 17.02 9.10
C TYR A 8 5.46 16.35 8.47
N LYS A 9 5.65 16.55 7.17
CA LYS A 9 6.78 16.03 6.43
C LYS A 9 7.84 17.12 6.26
N GLY A 10 9.10 16.72 6.25
CA GLY A 10 10.21 17.63 6.09
C GLY A 10 11.51 16.91 5.71
N ILE A 11 12.46 17.68 5.20
CA ILE A 11 13.77 17.20 4.76
C ILE A 11 14.83 17.70 5.74
N VAL A 12 15.75 16.81 6.13
CA VAL A 12 16.91 17.21 6.95
C VAL A 12 17.95 17.88 6.06
N THR A 13 18.26 19.14 6.33
CA THR A 13 19.32 19.92 5.67
C THR A 13 20.24 20.48 6.73
N GLY A 14 21.52 20.09 6.73
CA GLY A 14 22.51 20.65 7.67
C GLY A 14 22.11 20.51 9.15
N ASN A 15 21.49 19.38 9.50
CA ASN A 15 20.97 19.07 10.85
C ASN A 15 19.69 19.85 11.27
N VAL A 16 19.03 20.53 10.33
CA VAL A 16 17.74 21.19 10.54
C VAL A 16 16.66 20.46 9.73
N VAL A 17 15.50 20.20 10.33
CA VAL A 17 14.32 19.68 9.61
C VAL A 17 13.58 20.86 8.97
N VAL A 18 13.57 20.91 7.64
CA VAL A 18 12.81 21.90 6.86
C VAL A 18 11.47 21.28 6.47
N LEU A 19 10.37 21.83 6.96
CA LEU A 19 9.03 21.32 6.65
C LEU A 19 8.67 21.58 5.18
N GLU A 20 8.03 20.60 4.55
CA GLU A 20 7.51 20.69 3.19
C GLU A 20 6.18 21.49 3.16
N ASP A 21 5.76 21.89 1.96
CA ASP A 21 4.48 22.56 1.66
C ASP A 21 4.27 23.93 2.33
N GLY A 22 5.35 24.63 2.70
CA GLY A 22 5.26 25.95 3.33
C GLY A 22 4.61 25.92 4.71
N ASN A 23 4.54 24.74 5.33
CA ASN A 23 4.00 24.58 6.67
C ASN A 23 4.95 25.22 7.70
N SER A 24 4.39 26.03 8.59
CA SER A 24 5.12 26.61 9.73
C SER A 24 4.53 26.09 11.03
N MET A 25 5.40 25.75 11.98
CA MET A 25 5.01 25.44 13.35
C MET A 25 5.29 26.64 14.26
N PRO A 26 4.49 26.85 15.32
CA PRO A 26 4.79 27.85 16.32
C PRO A 26 6.16 27.62 16.97
N GLU A 27 6.89 28.70 17.22
CA GLU A 27 8.15 28.62 17.95
C GLU A 27 7.95 27.98 19.33
N GLY A 28 8.93 27.18 19.76
CA GLY A 28 8.85 26.44 21.04
C GLY A 28 8.02 25.15 21.00
N THR A 29 7.45 24.79 19.84
CA THR A 29 6.74 23.51 19.68
C THR A 29 7.72 22.35 19.81
N LYS A 30 7.49 21.47 20.79
CA LYS A 30 8.26 20.22 20.93
C LYS A 30 7.79 19.22 19.87
N VAL A 31 8.74 18.67 19.12
CA VAL A 31 8.49 17.72 18.04
C VAL A 31 9.26 16.43 18.28
N ILE A 32 8.72 15.33 17.75
CA ILE A 32 9.42 14.05 17.64
C ILE A 32 9.72 13.86 16.16
N VAL A 33 11.00 13.65 15.82
CA VAL A 33 11.43 13.38 14.44
C VAL A 33 11.50 11.87 14.25
N ILE A 34 10.74 11.35 13.29
CA ILE A 34 10.75 9.94 12.91
C ILE A 34 11.22 9.88 11.45
N PRO A 35 12.34 9.20 11.14
CA PRO A 35 12.77 8.99 9.77
C PRO A 35 11.67 8.31 8.94
N GLU A 36 11.36 8.83 7.74
CA GLU A 36 10.25 8.32 6.93
C GLU A 36 10.38 6.81 6.62
N ARG A 37 11.61 6.30 6.46
CA ARG A 37 11.89 4.87 6.25
C ARG A 37 11.47 3.96 7.41
N GLU A 38 11.30 4.51 8.61
CA GLU A 38 10.92 3.80 9.83
C GLU A 38 9.41 3.87 10.07
N ILE A 39 8.69 4.65 9.25
CA ILE A 39 7.23 4.67 9.27
C ILE A 39 6.76 3.47 8.44
N GLU A 40 6.32 2.42 9.13
CA GLU A 40 5.58 1.33 8.48
C GLU A 40 4.34 1.92 7.80
N LYS A 41 4.37 2.04 6.47
CA LYS A 41 3.18 2.37 5.69
C LYS A 41 2.23 1.19 5.78
N LYS A 42 1.22 1.30 6.63
CA LYS A 42 0.10 0.37 6.59
C LYS A 42 -0.56 0.51 5.21
N PRO A 43 -0.86 -0.61 4.53
CA PRO A 43 -1.64 -0.58 3.31
C PRO A 43 -2.96 0.14 3.58
N ASP A 44 -3.31 1.08 2.69
CA ASP A 44 -4.57 1.81 2.76
C ASP A 44 -5.62 1.04 1.96
N PHE A 45 -6.31 0.13 2.64
CA PHE A 45 -7.38 -0.69 2.04
C PHE A 45 -8.62 0.13 1.66
N GLU A 46 -8.80 1.36 2.16
CA GLU A 46 -9.92 2.21 1.75
C GLU A 46 -9.64 2.89 0.41
N SER A 47 -8.38 3.27 0.16
CA SER A 47 -7.98 4.01 -1.04
C SER A 47 -7.55 3.12 -2.21
N ASP A 48 -7.16 1.87 -1.97
CA ASP A 48 -6.70 0.95 -3.01
C ASP A 48 -7.60 -0.30 -3.11
N PRO A 49 -8.56 -0.32 -4.05
CA PRO A 49 -9.48 -1.45 -4.24
C PRO A 49 -8.78 -2.71 -4.77
N PHE A 50 -7.53 -2.64 -5.22
CA PHE A 50 -6.79 -3.86 -5.62
C PHE A 50 -6.29 -4.65 -4.41
N LEU A 51 -6.22 -4.03 -3.23
CA LEU A 51 -5.82 -4.70 -1.99
C LEU A 51 -6.92 -5.60 -1.42
N THR A 52 -8.18 -5.39 -1.81
CA THR A 52 -9.33 -6.21 -1.41
C THR A 52 -9.61 -7.30 -2.44
N VAL A 53 -8.71 -8.28 -2.54
CA VAL A 53 -8.80 -9.40 -3.50
C VAL A 53 -10.18 -10.07 -3.48
N ASP A 54 -10.77 -10.25 -2.31
CA ASP A 54 -12.09 -10.87 -2.16
C ASP A 54 -13.24 -10.06 -2.78
N GLU A 55 -13.08 -8.75 -2.99
CA GLU A 55 -14.11 -7.87 -3.55
C GLU A 55 -14.10 -7.84 -5.08
N TRP A 56 -12.92 -8.04 -5.70
CA TRP A 56 -12.78 -7.99 -7.16
C TRP A 56 -12.47 -9.35 -7.80
N ALA A 57 -11.95 -10.31 -7.05
CA ALA A 57 -11.73 -11.65 -7.58
C ALA A 57 -13.08 -12.34 -7.82
N PRO A 58 -13.27 -13.00 -8.97
CA PRO A 58 -14.43 -13.85 -9.16
C PRO A 58 -14.46 -14.95 -8.09
N LEU A 59 -15.68 -15.30 -7.64
CA LEU A 59 -15.94 -16.40 -6.71
C LEU A 59 -15.05 -17.61 -7.04
N ILE A 60 -14.41 -18.19 -6.03
CA ILE A 60 -13.60 -19.41 -6.15
C ILE A 60 -14.49 -20.47 -6.83
N ILE A 61 -14.16 -20.79 -8.08
CA ILE A 61 -14.83 -21.83 -8.84
C ILE A 61 -14.34 -23.16 -8.25
N ASN A 62 -15.19 -23.83 -7.46
CA ASN A 62 -14.86 -25.08 -6.79
C ASN A 62 -14.52 -26.23 -7.75
N GLU A 63 -14.80 -26.08 -9.04
CA GLU A 63 -14.58 -27.06 -10.10
C GLU A 63 -13.34 -26.76 -10.95
N LEU A 64 -12.43 -25.89 -10.49
CA LEU A 64 -11.20 -25.59 -11.22
C LEU A 64 -10.28 -26.82 -11.24
N PRO A 65 -9.73 -27.18 -12.41
CA PRO A 65 -8.71 -28.20 -12.51
C PRO A 65 -7.47 -27.83 -11.68
N GLY A 66 -6.95 -28.76 -10.88
CA GLY A 66 -5.78 -28.51 -10.03
C GLY A 66 -4.46 -28.30 -10.80
N ASP A 67 -4.45 -28.61 -12.11
CA ASP A 67 -3.32 -28.49 -13.03
C ASP A 67 -3.34 -27.19 -13.85
N LEU A 68 -4.22 -26.23 -13.53
CA LEU A 68 -4.44 -25.02 -14.31
C LEU A 68 -3.16 -24.21 -14.60
N ALA A 69 -2.29 -24.05 -13.60
CA ALA A 69 -1.03 -23.34 -13.76
C ALA A 69 -0.06 -24.06 -14.72
N HIS A 70 -0.03 -25.40 -14.64
CA HIS A 70 0.86 -26.23 -15.46
C HIS A 70 0.32 -26.39 -16.90
N GLN A 71 -1.00 -26.37 -17.06
CA GLN A 71 -1.69 -26.59 -18.34
C GLN A 71 -2.41 -25.35 -18.86
N HIS A 72 -1.88 -24.17 -18.56
CA HIS A 72 -2.48 -22.91 -19.00
C HIS A 72 -2.67 -22.87 -20.52
N ASP A 73 -1.71 -23.36 -21.32
CA ASP A 73 -1.84 -23.43 -22.78
C ASP A 73 -3.07 -24.24 -23.23
N HIS A 74 -3.35 -25.36 -22.56
CA HIS A 74 -4.51 -26.21 -22.83
C HIS A 74 -5.82 -25.47 -22.51
N TYR A 75 -5.89 -24.81 -21.37
CA TYR A 75 -7.11 -24.12 -20.93
C TYR A 75 -7.36 -22.79 -21.66
N LEU A 76 -6.32 -22.08 -22.06
CA LEU A 76 -6.45 -20.81 -22.80
C LEU A 76 -6.66 -21.02 -24.30
N TYR A 77 -5.97 -21.99 -24.90
CA TYR A 77 -5.88 -22.11 -26.36
C TYR A 77 -6.35 -23.47 -26.90
N GLY A 78 -6.74 -24.41 -26.03
CA GLY A 78 -7.19 -25.74 -26.44
C GLY A 78 -6.07 -26.64 -26.97
N THR A 79 -4.80 -26.35 -26.65
CA THR A 79 -3.68 -27.21 -27.04
C THR A 79 -3.71 -28.54 -26.30
N GLU A 80 -2.99 -29.56 -26.79
CA GLU A 80 -2.84 -30.81 -26.05
C GLU A 80 -2.22 -30.59 -24.66
N LYS A 81 -2.68 -31.38 -23.69
CA LYS A 81 -2.16 -31.37 -22.33
C LYS A 81 -0.69 -31.82 -22.34
N ARG A 82 0.15 -31.09 -21.59
CA ARG A 82 1.56 -31.42 -21.36
C ARG A 82 1.74 -32.11 -20.02
#